data_AF-A0A8K0CGE3-F1
#
_entry.id   AF-A0A8K0CGE3-F1
#
_cell.length_a   1.000
_cell.length_b   1.000
_cell.length_c   1.000
_cell.angle_alpha   90.00
_cell.angle_beta   90.00
_cell.angle_gamma   90.00
#
_symmetry.space_group_name_H-M   'P 1'
#
loop_
_entity.id
_entity.type
_entity.pdbx_description
1 polymer ?
#
loop_
_entity_poly.entity_id
_entity_poly.type
_entity_poly.pdbx_seq_one_letter_code
_entity_poly.pdbx_strand_id
1 'polypeptide(L)'
;MAGKGWSYGSGVPETEEQQRLRFQIELEFVQCLGNPNYLNFLAQRGYFKDSTFINYLKYLQYWKEPEYAKFLKYPMCLYFLDLLQYEHFRRELVNSQCTKFIDDQQILLWQHYTRRRSRLLQTNTPNGTNTEQNVNNQNNVQSNGHTAAKIS
;
A
#
# COMPACT_ATOMS: atom_id res chain seq x y z
N MET A 1 33.66 -23.06 -50.28
CA MET A 1 32.59 -22.14 -49.82
C MET A 1 32.33 -22.45 -48.34
N ALA A 2 32.75 -21.59 -47.42
CA ALA A 2 32.54 -21.78 -45.99
C ALA A 2 31.35 -20.92 -45.55
N GLY A 3 30.23 -21.58 -45.25
CA GLY A 3 29.05 -20.93 -44.70
C GLY A 3 29.34 -20.44 -43.28
N LYS A 4 29.39 -19.12 -43.09
CA LYS A 4 29.34 -18.50 -41.76
C LYS A 4 27.92 -18.69 -41.23
N GLY A 5 27.76 -19.63 -40.29
CA GLY A 5 26.55 -19.77 -39.50
C GLY A 5 26.39 -18.56 -38.59
N TRP A 6 25.38 -17.74 -38.86
CA TRP A 6 24.94 -16.73 -37.91
C TRP A 6 24.25 -17.47 -36.76
N SER A 7 24.89 -17.53 -35.60
CA SER A 7 24.26 -18.02 -34.36
C SER A 7 23.26 -16.96 -33.90
N TYR A 8 22.00 -17.10 -34.31
CA TYR A 8 20.91 -16.27 -33.85
C TYR A 8 20.45 -16.77 -32.48
N GLY A 9 20.85 -16.04 -31.42
CA GLY A 9 19.93 -15.71 -30.33
C GLY A 9 19.71 -16.74 -29.23
N SER A 10 20.76 -17.19 -28.54
CA SER A 10 20.63 -17.41 -27.10
C SER A 10 20.96 -16.09 -26.42
N GLY A 11 19.95 -15.36 -25.94
CA GLY A 11 20.17 -14.22 -25.07
C GLY A 11 21.08 -14.66 -23.91
N VAL A 12 22.13 -13.90 -23.64
CA VAL A 12 23.03 -14.16 -22.52
C VAL A 12 22.16 -14.36 -21.27
N PRO A 13 22.30 -15.48 -20.55
CA PRO A 13 21.48 -15.71 -19.36
C PRO A 13 21.72 -14.57 -18.37
N GLU A 14 20.63 -14.02 -17.84
CA GLU A 14 20.66 -12.93 -16.88
C GLU A 14 21.45 -13.37 -15.64
N THR A 15 22.38 -12.52 -15.17
CA THR A 15 23.19 -12.83 -13.99
C THR A 15 22.33 -12.89 -12.74
N GLU A 16 22.80 -13.58 -11.70
CA GLU A 16 22.05 -13.68 -10.44
C GLU A 16 21.80 -12.30 -9.80
N GLU A 17 22.75 -11.38 -9.94
CA GLU A 17 22.63 -9.99 -9.48
C GLU A 17 21.55 -9.23 -10.25
N GLN A 18 21.48 -9.40 -11.57
CA GLN A 18 20.44 -8.79 -12.40
C GLN A 18 19.05 -9.31 -12.05
N GLN A 19 18.92 -10.62 -11.81
CA GLN A 19 17.66 -11.23 -11.38
C GLN A 19 17.19 -10.68 -10.03
N ARG A 20 18.10 -10.54 -9.06
CA ARG A 20 17.81 -9.94 -7.75
C ARG A 20 17.38 -8.48 -7.88
N LEU A 21 18.08 -7.70 -8.72
CA LEU A 21 17.75 -6.31 -8.98
C LEU A 21 16.37 -6.17 -9.63
N ARG A 22 16.07 -6.97 -10.67
CA ARG A 22 14.77 -7.00 -11.33
C ARG A 22 13.67 -7.27 -10.31
N PHE A 23 13.84 -8.31 -9.50
CA PHE A 23 12.88 -8.67 -8.45
C PHE A 23 12.62 -7.51 -7.48
N GLN A 24 13.67 -6.83 -7.03
CA GLN A 24 13.53 -5.69 -6.12
C GLN A 24 12.81 -4.52 -6.78
N ILE A 25 13.17 -4.17 -8.02
CA ILE A 25 12.53 -3.10 -8.78
C ILE A 25 11.05 -3.40 -9.00
N GLU A 26 10.72 -4.64 -9.39
CA GLU A 26 9.34 -5.08 -9.58
C GLU A 26 8.55 -5.02 -8.28
N LEU A 27 9.15 -5.45 -7.16
CA LEU A 27 8.54 -5.39 -5.83
C LEU A 27 8.24 -3.96 -5.40
N GLU A 28 9.19 -3.04 -5.58
CA GLU A 28 9.02 -1.63 -5.26
C GLU A 28 7.96 -1.00 -6.17
N PHE A 29 8.04 -1.27 -7.47
CA PHE A 29 7.10 -0.76 -8.46
C PHE A 29 5.66 -1.20 -8.17
N VAL A 30 5.43 -2.49 -7.91
CA VAL A 30 4.10 -3.00 -7.56
C VAL A 30 3.58 -2.30 -6.32
N GLN A 31 4.40 -2.16 -5.27
CA GLN A 31 3.97 -1.45 -4.07
C GLN A 31 3.63 0.02 -4.30
N CYS A 32 4.31 0.70 -5.23
CA CYS A 32 3.96 2.08 -5.62
C CYS A 32 2.55 2.19 -6.23
N LEU A 33 2.00 1.11 -6.83
CA LEU A 33 0.61 1.10 -7.31
C LEU A 33 -0.41 1.23 -6.18
N GLY A 34 -0.02 1.02 -4.93
CA GLY A 34 -0.84 1.26 -3.74
C GLY A 34 -1.20 2.73 -3.49
N ASN A 35 -0.50 3.67 -4.14
CA ASN A 35 -0.70 5.11 -3.99
C ASN A 35 -1.57 5.68 -5.13
N PRO A 36 -2.78 6.18 -4.86
CA PRO A 36 -3.68 6.73 -5.89
C PRO A 36 -3.07 7.89 -6.67
N ASN A 37 -2.26 8.73 -6.03
CA ASN A 37 -1.62 9.88 -6.69
C ASN A 37 -0.60 9.41 -7.73
N TYR A 38 0.11 8.31 -7.45
CA TYR A 38 1.03 7.72 -8.42
C TYR A 38 0.28 7.11 -9.60
N LEU A 39 -0.85 6.46 -9.36
CA LEU A 39 -1.72 5.96 -10.43
C LEU A 39 -2.23 7.11 -11.32
N ASN A 40 -2.66 8.22 -10.74
CA ASN A 40 -3.09 9.41 -11.49
C ASN A 40 -1.95 9.98 -12.34
N PHE A 41 -0.74 10.08 -11.76
CA PHE A 41 0.46 10.51 -12.49
C PHE A 41 0.75 9.62 -13.71
N LEU A 42 0.69 8.29 -13.55
CA LEU A 42 0.87 7.35 -14.65
C LEU A 42 -0.22 7.52 -15.72
N ALA A 43 -1.47 7.73 -15.30
CA ALA A 43 -2.60 7.93 -16.20
C ALA A 43 -2.46 9.21 -17.03
N GLN A 44 -2.11 10.34 -16.39
CA GLN A 44 -1.94 11.64 -17.04
C GLN A 44 -0.82 11.63 -18.07
N ARG A 45 0.28 10.91 -17.81
CA ARG A 45 1.37 10.72 -18.78
C ARG A 45 1.06 9.73 -19.89
N GLY A 46 -0.09 9.08 -19.85
CA GLY A 46 -0.55 8.18 -20.90
C GLY A 46 0.04 6.78 -20.86
N TYR A 47 0.72 6.37 -19.78
CA TYR A 47 1.30 5.01 -19.67
C TYR A 47 0.23 3.93 -19.82
N PHE A 48 -0.98 4.17 -19.29
CA PHE A 48 -2.10 3.22 -19.40
C PHE A 48 -2.73 3.11 -20.79
N LYS A 49 -2.28 3.91 -21.78
CA LYS A 49 -2.69 3.80 -23.18
C LYS A 49 -1.78 2.88 -23.99
N ASP A 50 -0.54 2.65 -23.53
CA ASP A 50 0.42 1.79 -24.19
C ASP A 50 0.15 0.31 -23.88
N SER A 51 -0.07 -0.48 -24.94
CA SER A 51 -0.26 -1.93 -24.84
C SER A 51 0.91 -2.65 -24.19
N THR A 52 2.13 -2.15 -24.38
CA THR A 52 3.34 -2.74 -23.81
C THR A 52 3.32 -2.63 -22.29
N PHE A 53 2.96 -1.46 -21.76
CA PHE A 53 2.81 -1.24 -20.34
C PHE A 53 1.66 -2.06 -19.74
N ILE A 54 0.53 -2.17 -20.44
CA ILE A 54 -0.60 -3.02 -19.99
C ILE A 54 -0.18 -4.49 -19.91
N ASN A 55 0.60 -4.98 -20.89
CA ASN A 55 1.14 -6.34 -20.85
C ASN A 55 2.13 -6.52 -19.70
N TYR A 56 2.91 -5.48 -19.35
CA TYR A 56 3.76 -5.51 -18.16
C TYR A 56 2.93 -5.59 -16.87
N LEU A 57 1.82 -4.85 -16.76
CA LEU A 57 0.91 -4.99 -15.61
C LEU A 57 0.27 -6.38 -15.52
N LYS A 58 -0.02 -7.04 -16.65
CA LYS A 58 -0.46 -8.44 -16.68
C LYS A 58 0.64 -9.38 -16.21
N TYR A 59 1.87 -9.15 -16.65
CA TYR A 59 3.02 -9.91 -16.18
C TYR A 59 3.15 -9.83 -14.65
N LEU A 60 3.03 -8.63 -14.06
CA LEU A 60 3.12 -8.42 -12.61
C LEU A 60 2.01 -9.10 -11.78
N GLN A 61 0.98 -9.71 -12.39
CA GLN A 61 -0.04 -10.46 -11.65
C GLN A 61 0.54 -11.67 -10.88
N TYR A 62 1.74 -12.16 -11.22
CA TYR A 62 2.41 -13.22 -10.46
C TYR A 62 2.66 -12.82 -8.99
N TRP A 63 2.75 -11.53 -8.67
CA TRP A 63 2.91 -11.04 -7.30
C TRP A 63 1.75 -11.41 -6.36
N LYS A 64 0.63 -11.89 -6.90
CA LYS A 64 -0.52 -12.39 -6.14
C LYS A 64 -0.32 -13.81 -5.63
N GLU A 65 0.56 -14.59 -6.24
CA GLU A 65 0.84 -15.94 -5.77
C GLU A 65 1.47 -15.88 -4.37
N PRO A 66 1.11 -16.80 -3.46
CA PRO A 66 1.51 -16.73 -2.04
C PRO A 66 3.02 -16.73 -1.83
N GLU A 67 3.76 -17.35 -2.76
CA GLU A 67 5.22 -17.41 -2.76
C GLU A 67 5.87 -16.02 -2.85
N TYR A 68 5.23 -15.07 -3.54
CA TYR A 68 5.71 -13.71 -3.76
C TYR A 68 4.97 -12.69 -2.89
N ALA A 69 3.66 -12.87 -2.69
CA ALA A 69 2.81 -11.93 -1.96
C ALA A 69 3.30 -11.67 -0.52
N LYS A 70 3.99 -12.66 0.10
CA LYS A 70 4.60 -12.53 1.43
C LYS A 70 5.63 -11.40 1.56
N PHE A 71 6.20 -10.93 0.44
CA PHE A 71 7.18 -9.84 0.44
C PHE A 71 6.53 -8.45 0.36
N LEU A 72 5.24 -8.36 0.06
CA LEU A 72 4.52 -7.10 -0.07
C LEU A 72 4.14 -6.53 1.31
N LYS A 73 4.56 -5.30 1.58
CA LYS A 73 4.18 -4.60 2.82
C LYS A 73 2.82 -3.90 2.72
N TYR A 74 2.43 -3.51 1.50
CA TYR A 74 1.23 -2.71 1.24
C TYR A 74 0.20 -3.51 0.43
N PRO A 75 -0.71 -4.26 1.06
CA PRO A 75 -1.61 -5.18 0.34
C PRO A 75 -2.57 -4.47 -0.65
N MET A 76 -2.82 -3.17 -0.44
CA MET A 76 -3.65 -2.36 -1.35
C MET A 76 -3.11 -2.33 -2.79
N CYS A 77 -1.80 -2.51 -2.99
CA CYS A 77 -1.24 -2.52 -4.33
C CYS A 77 -1.81 -3.64 -5.23
N LEU A 78 -2.08 -4.83 -4.67
CA LEU A 78 -2.64 -5.94 -5.43
C LEU A 78 -4.10 -5.66 -5.85
N TYR A 79 -4.86 -5.00 -4.98
CA TYR A 79 -6.21 -4.55 -5.31
C TYR A 79 -6.21 -3.60 -6.50
N PHE A 80 -5.31 -2.60 -6.50
CA PHE A 80 -5.19 -1.70 -7.65
C PHE A 80 -4.63 -2.38 -8.89
N LEU A 81 -3.68 -3.31 -8.74
CA LEU A 81 -3.14 -4.08 -9.87
C LEU A 81 -4.24 -4.86 -10.60
N ASP A 82 -5.24 -5.37 -9.88
CA ASP A 82 -6.44 -5.99 -10.45
C ASP A 82 -7.35 -4.97 -11.11
N LEU A 83 -7.61 -3.84 -10.47
CA LEU A 83 -8.43 -2.79 -11.06
C LEU A 83 -7.83 -2.22 -12.35
N LEU A 84 -6.50 -2.11 -12.43
CA LEU A 84 -5.77 -1.64 -13.61
C LEU A 84 -5.93 -2.56 -14.83
N GLN A 85 -6.38 -3.81 -14.66
CA GLN A 85 -6.68 -4.68 -15.80
C GLN A 85 -7.90 -4.18 -16.58
N TYR A 86 -8.83 -3.49 -15.91
CA TYR A 86 -10.03 -2.94 -16.54
C TYR A 86 -9.72 -1.61 -17.23
N GLU A 87 -10.01 -1.52 -18.53
CA GLU A 87 -9.78 -0.31 -19.31
C GLU A 87 -10.57 0.90 -18.78
N HIS A 88 -11.82 0.68 -18.37
CA HIS A 88 -12.67 1.73 -17.82
C HIS A 88 -12.02 2.40 -16.61
N PHE A 89 -11.47 1.61 -15.68
CA PHE A 89 -10.78 2.13 -14.51
C PHE A 89 -9.54 2.94 -14.89
N ARG A 90 -8.72 2.43 -15.82
CA ARG A 90 -7.54 3.15 -16.34
C ARG A 90 -7.87 4.51 -16.94
N ARG A 91 -9.02 4.62 -17.62
CA ARG A 91 -9.50 5.88 -18.19
C ARG A 91 -9.92 6.88 -17.12
N GLU A 92 -10.67 6.42 -16.12
CA GLU A 92 -11.14 7.28 -15.03
C GLU A 92 -10.00 7.81 -14.16
N LEU A 93 -8.89 7.07 -14.03
CA LEU A 93 -7.72 7.50 -13.26
C LEU A 93 -7.07 8.79 -13.76
N VAL A 94 -7.34 9.24 -14.99
CA VAL A 94 -6.85 10.55 -15.49
C VAL A 94 -7.50 11.70 -14.72
N ASN A 95 -8.76 11.52 -14.28
CA ASN A 95 -9.52 12.51 -13.54
C ASN A 95 -9.05 12.58 -12.08
N SER A 96 -8.53 13.74 -11.67
CA SER A 96 -8.05 13.97 -10.29
C SER A 96 -9.15 13.81 -9.23
N GLN A 97 -10.43 14.03 -9.58
CA GLN A 97 -11.54 13.79 -8.65
C GLN A 97 -11.71 12.30 -8.34
N CYS A 98 -11.47 11.41 -9.31
CA CYS A 98 -11.46 9.97 -9.10
C CYS A 98 -10.34 9.59 -8.12
N THR A 99 -9.15 10.15 -8.30
CA THR A 99 -8.02 9.94 -7.39
C THR A 99 -8.30 10.38 -5.97
N LYS A 100 -8.88 11.58 -5.80
CA LYS A 100 -9.28 12.08 -4.48
C LYS A 100 -10.31 11.16 -3.83
N PHE A 101 -11.31 10.72 -4.60
CA PHE A 101 -12.31 9.78 -4.10
C PHE A 101 -11.67 8.48 -3.61
N ILE A 102 -10.76 7.90 -4.39
CA ILE A 102 -10.04 6.67 -4.00
C ILE A 102 -9.26 6.89 -2.69
N ASP A 103 -8.55 8.01 -2.57
CA ASP A 103 -7.78 8.37 -1.37
C ASP A 103 -8.70 8.52 -0.14
N ASP A 104 -9.81 9.25 -0.27
CA ASP A 104 -10.81 9.38 0.78
C ASP A 104 -11.36 8.01 1.22
N GLN A 105 -11.63 7.09 0.27
CA GLN A 105 -12.09 5.73 0.57
C GLN A 105 -11.02 4.91 1.31
N GLN A 106 -9.75 5.01 0.94
CA GLN A 106 -8.66 4.34 1.65
C GLN A 106 -8.55 4.84 3.09
N ILE A 107 -8.64 6.15 3.30
CA ILE A 107 -8.62 6.75 4.64
C ILE A 107 -9.80 6.24 5.48
N LEU A 108 -11.02 6.22 4.93
CA LEU A 108 -12.20 5.71 5.62
C LEU A 108 -12.04 4.24 6.01
N LEU A 109 -11.56 3.40 5.08
CA LEU A 109 -11.28 1.99 5.36
C LEU A 109 -10.31 1.83 6.53
N TRP A 110 -9.21 2.60 6.55
CA TRP A 110 -8.23 2.54 7.64
C TRP A 110 -8.79 3.03 8.96
N GLN A 111 -9.60 4.09 8.96
CA GLN A 111 -10.26 4.58 10.16
C GLN A 111 -11.19 3.52 10.75
N HIS A 112 -12.04 2.89 9.94
CA HIS A 112 -12.98 1.87 10.40
C HIS A 112 -12.29 0.57 10.82
N TYR A 113 -11.32 0.09 10.02
CA TYR A 113 -10.56 -1.11 10.31
C TYR A 113 -9.78 -0.97 11.62
N THR A 114 -9.03 0.12 11.78
CA THR A 114 -8.22 0.37 12.98
C THR A 114 -9.12 0.49 14.22
N ARG A 115 -10.21 1.26 14.14
CA ARG A 115 -11.17 1.40 15.26
C ARG A 115 -11.84 0.07 15.63
N ARG A 116 -12.24 -0.75 14.65
CA ARG A 116 -12.84 -2.07 14.93
C ARG A 116 -11.82 -3.03 15.53
N ARG A 117 -10.58 -3.02 15.03
CA ARG A 117 -9.48 -3.80 15.57
C ARG A 117 -9.21 -3.41 17.03
N SER A 118 -9.06 -2.13 17.35
CA SER A 118 -8.85 -1.67 18.74
C SER A 118 -9.94 -2.12 19.70
N ARG A 119 -11.23 -2.07 19.27
CA ARG A 119 -12.33 -2.58 20.09
C ARG A 119 -12.25 -4.09 20.34
N LEU A 120 -11.94 -4.89 19.31
CA LEU A 120 -11.81 -6.34 19.44
C LEU A 120 -10.64 -6.75 20.34
N LEU A 121 -9.54 -6.00 20.34
CA LEU A 121 -8.42 -6.25 21.26
C LEU A 121 -8.77 -5.88 22.72
N GLN A 122 -9.58 -4.84 22.95
CA GLN A 122 -10.03 -4.45 24.30
C GLN A 122 -11.04 -5.43 24.91
N THR A 123 -11.88 -6.09 24.11
CA THR A 123 -12.88 -7.05 24.62
C THR A 123 -12.29 -8.38 25.08
N ASN A 124 -11.00 -8.63 24.81
CA ASN A 124 -10.31 -9.88 25.16
C ASN A 124 -9.53 -9.82 26.48
N THR A 125 -9.72 -8.79 27.33
CA THR A 125 -9.34 -8.87 28.75
C THR A 125 -10.48 -9.57 29.50
N PRO A 126 -10.39 -10.86 29.82
CA PRO A 126 -11.38 -11.51 30.68
C PRO A 126 -11.30 -10.85 32.05
N ASN A 127 -12.43 -10.35 32.55
CA ASN A 127 -12.60 -10.00 33.95
C ASN A 127 -12.20 -11.21 34.82
N GLY A 128 -11.09 -11.08 35.53
CA GLY A 128 -10.60 -11.98 36.57
C GLY A 128 -10.10 -11.16 37.77
N THR A 129 -11.02 -10.87 38.68
CA THR A 129 -10.90 -10.67 40.14
C THR A 129 -9.56 -10.29 40.83
N ASN A 130 -9.66 -9.26 41.69
CA ASN A 130 -8.90 -8.93 42.93
C ASN A 130 -7.41 -8.49 42.77
N THR A 131 -6.92 -7.40 43.38
CA THR A 131 -7.05 -6.97 44.78
C THR A 131 -6.65 -5.48 44.90
N GLU A 132 -7.30 -4.73 45.79
CA GLU A 132 -6.81 -3.44 46.29
C GLU A 132 -5.40 -3.57 46.87
N GLN A 133 -4.50 -2.62 46.58
CA GLN A 133 -3.60 -2.07 47.59
C GLN A 133 -3.00 -0.72 47.16
N ASN A 134 -3.49 0.28 47.87
CA ASN A 134 -2.95 1.60 48.14
C ASN A 134 -1.44 1.61 48.44
N VAL A 135 -0.65 2.39 47.70
CA VAL A 135 0.52 3.11 48.26
C VAL A 135 0.59 4.51 47.68
N ASN A 136 0.00 5.42 48.44
CA ASN A 136 0.34 6.82 48.63
C ASN A 136 1.76 7.24 48.18
N ASN A 137 1.88 8.21 47.27
CA ASN A 137 3.00 9.14 47.33
C ASN A 137 2.54 10.56 46.94
N GLN A 138 2.20 11.32 47.98
CA GLN A 138 2.13 12.77 47.95
C GLN A 138 3.50 13.32 47.53
N ASN A 139 3.55 14.13 46.49
CA ASN A 139 4.34 15.35 46.57
C ASN A 139 3.69 16.47 45.75
N ASN A 140 3.24 17.45 46.53
CA ASN A 140 2.56 18.67 46.18
C ASN A 140 3.58 19.69 45.62
N VAL A 141 3.33 20.23 44.44
CA VAL A 141 3.83 21.55 44.05
C VAL A 141 2.64 22.36 43.54
N GLN A 142 2.10 23.17 44.44
CA GLN A 142 1.14 24.23 44.18
C GLN A 142 1.76 25.31 43.28
N SER A 143 1.05 25.67 42.21
CA SER A 143 0.91 27.05 41.79
C SER A 143 -0.50 27.23 41.24
N ASN A 144 -1.23 28.15 41.87
CA ASN A 144 -2.68 28.30 41.80
C ASN A 144 -3.03 29.59 41.04
N GLY A 145 -4.11 29.56 40.26
CA GLY A 145 -4.77 30.72 39.65
C GLY A 145 -5.87 30.26 38.68
N HIS A 146 -7.08 29.88 39.15
CA HIS A 146 -8.27 30.74 39.33
C HIS A 146 -8.50 31.73 38.17
N THR A 147 -9.65 31.89 37.51
CA THR A 147 -11.01 31.30 37.53
C THR A 147 -11.77 31.83 36.30
N ALA A 148 -12.86 31.16 35.94
CA ALA A 148 -13.79 31.46 34.85
C ALA A 148 -14.41 32.87 34.85
N ALA A 149 -14.87 33.32 33.67
CA ALA A 149 -16.04 34.19 33.56
C ALA A 149 -16.76 34.02 32.21
N LYS A 150 -18.09 34.00 32.30
CA LYS A 150 -19.12 33.84 31.27
C LYS A 150 -19.59 35.24 30.79
N ILE A 151 -20.10 35.28 29.56
CA ILE A 151 -21.16 36.17 28.99
C ILE A 151 -20.78 37.63 28.61
N SER A 152 -20.96 37.95 27.33
CA SER A 152 -21.99 38.87 26.81
C SER A 152 -22.32 38.51 25.37
#